data_AF-A0A170YTR7-F1
#
_entry.id   AF-A0A170YTR7-F1
#
_cell.length_a   1.000
_cell.length_b   1.000
_cell.length_c   1.000
_cell.angle_alpha   90.00
_cell.angle_beta   90.00
_cell.angle_gamma   90.00
#
_symmetry.space_group_name_H-M   'P 1'
#
loop_
_entity.id
_entity.type
_entity.pdbx_description
1 polymer ?
#
loop_
_entity_poly.entity_id
_entity_poly.type
_entity_poly.pdbx_seq_one_letter_code
_entity_poly.pdbx_strand_id
1 'polypeptide(L)'
;MLEKLAVPLFGNEVIAPHYETPPYLTCKPDITYRRLTPRDKFLVIASDGLWDLLSPLQVVRMVGEHMSGKAALSPLRLPRDVKLRDVFKILSARRQGLDKVPIDRNAATHLIRNALGGTEYGEVEHAKVSQLLSLPQDVVRLFRDDITVTVIYFDSDFITHCPM
;
A
#
# COMPACT_ATOMS: atom_id res chain seq x y z
N MET A 1 -17.17 35.71 5.15
CA MET A 1 -18.19 34.64 4.99
C MET A 1 -18.27 33.77 6.24
N LEU A 2 -17.15 33.22 6.72
CA LEU A 2 -17.08 32.51 8.01
C LEU A 2 -17.44 33.37 9.22
N GLU A 3 -17.00 34.63 9.29
CA GLU A 3 -17.39 35.55 10.38
C GLU A 3 -18.90 35.77 10.49
N LYS A 4 -19.64 35.73 9.38
CA LYS A 4 -21.09 35.94 9.39
C LYS A 4 -21.89 34.66 9.67
N LEU A 5 -21.28 33.49 9.48
CA LEU A 5 -21.95 32.19 9.55
C LEU A 5 -21.52 31.34 10.76
N ALA A 6 -20.22 31.30 11.07
CA ALA A 6 -19.66 30.46 12.12
C ALA A 6 -19.56 31.17 13.47
N VAL A 7 -19.21 32.47 13.50
CA VAL A 7 -19.06 33.22 14.76
C VAL A 7 -20.35 33.28 15.58
N PRO A 8 -21.56 33.47 15.02
CA PRO A 8 -22.79 33.44 15.82
C PRO A 8 -23.10 32.08 16.45
N LEU A 9 -22.57 30.98 15.90
CA LEU A 9 -22.85 29.62 16.35
C LEU A 9 -21.78 29.08 17.30
N PHE A 10 -20.52 29.46 17.08
CA PHE A 10 -19.37 28.84 17.74
C PHE A 10 -18.41 29.84 18.41
N GLY A 11 -18.69 31.14 18.30
CA GLY A 11 -17.86 32.21 18.87
C GLY A 11 -16.68 32.62 17.97
N ASN A 12 -15.94 33.65 18.41
CA ASN A 12 -14.82 34.22 17.67
C ASN A 12 -13.61 33.28 17.56
N GLU A 13 -13.48 32.31 18.47
CA GLU A 13 -12.35 31.37 18.53
C GLU A 13 -12.28 30.42 17.32
N VAL A 14 -13.36 30.33 16.53
CA VAL A 14 -13.42 29.48 15.33
C VAL A 14 -12.70 30.11 14.13
N ILE A 15 -12.43 31.41 14.17
CA ILE A 15 -11.64 32.06 13.12
C ILE A 15 -10.17 31.75 13.39
N ALA A 16 -9.55 31.03 12.45
CA ALA A 16 -8.11 30.76 12.51
C ALA A 16 -7.31 32.07 12.59
N PRO A 17 -6.17 32.09 13.30
CA PRO A 17 -5.31 33.27 13.33
C PRO A 17 -4.82 33.63 11.92
N HIS A 18 -4.60 34.93 11.67
CA HIS A 18 -4.12 35.48 10.38
C HIS A 18 -5.03 35.18 9.16
N TYR A 19 -6.35 35.21 9.36
CA TYR A 19 -7.35 34.96 8.32
C TYR A 19 -7.59 36.17 7.38
N GLU A 20 -6.52 36.69 6.76
CA GLU A 20 -6.56 37.96 6.00
C GLU A 20 -7.09 37.79 4.57
N THR A 21 -6.69 36.73 3.86
CA THR A 21 -6.95 36.52 2.43
C THR A 21 -7.45 35.11 2.10
N PRO A 22 -8.61 34.69 2.66
CA PRO A 22 -9.20 33.40 2.30
C PRO A 22 -9.61 33.35 0.81
N PRO A 23 -9.62 32.15 0.18
CA PRO A 23 -9.52 30.81 0.78
C PRO A 23 -8.07 30.25 0.85
N TYR A 24 -7.69 29.73 2.03
CA TYR A 24 -6.37 29.10 2.26
C TYR A 24 -6.35 27.59 2.01
N LEU A 25 -7.50 26.93 2.07
CA LEU A 25 -7.64 25.49 1.81
C LEU A 25 -8.54 25.29 0.60
N THR A 26 -8.14 24.38 -0.28
CA THR A 26 -8.92 23.94 -1.42
C THR A 26 -8.97 22.42 -1.46
N CYS A 27 -10.10 21.88 -1.90
CA CYS A 27 -10.25 20.44 -2.15
C CYS A 27 -9.89 20.07 -3.60
N LYS A 28 -9.26 20.98 -4.36
CA LYS A 28 -8.80 20.71 -5.71
C LYS A 28 -7.58 19.77 -5.67
N PRO A 29 -7.66 18.57 -6.25
CA PRO A 29 -6.55 17.62 -6.22
C PRO A 29 -5.51 17.93 -7.32
N ASP A 30 -4.31 17.40 -7.12
CA ASP A 30 -3.35 17.25 -8.20
C ASP A 30 -3.65 16.00 -9.02
N ILE A 31 -3.71 16.15 -10.34
CA ILE A 31 -4.10 15.08 -11.27
C ILE A 31 -2.89 14.67 -12.09
N THR A 32 -2.53 13.39 -12.02
CA THR A 32 -1.46 12.79 -12.84
C THR A 32 -2.01 11.64 -13.66
N TYR A 33 -1.62 11.57 -14.93
CA TYR A 33 -1.97 10.49 -15.84
C TYR A 33 -0.74 9.61 -16.12
N ARG A 34 -0.92 8.28 -16.05
CA ARG A 34 0.09 7.31 -16.47
C ARG A 34 -0.59 6.17 -17.22
N ARG A 35 -0.11 5.90 -18.44
CA ARG A 35 -0.52 4.72 -19.19
C ARG A 35 0.20 3.49 -18.63
N LEU A 36 -0.57 2.48 -18.23
CA LEU A 36 -0.03 1.21 -17.76
C LEU A 36 0.70 0.49 -18.89
N THR A 37 1.81 -0.13 -18.52
CA THR A 37 2.61 -1.00 -19.37
C THR A 37 2.63 -2.41 -18.78
N PRO A 38 2.99 -3.44 -19.57
CA PRO A 38 3.15 -4.80 -19.04
C PRO A 38 4.19 -4.94 -17.93
N ARG A 39 5.03 -3.91 -17.72
CA ARG A 39 6.02 -3.85 -16.64
C ARG A 39 5.41 -3.40 -15.31
N ASP A 40 4.31 -2.67 -15.34
CA ASP A 40 3.61 -2.20 -14.14
C ASP A 40 2.76 -3.34 -13.58
N LYS A 41 3.11 -3.85 -12.40
CA LYS A 41 2.47 -5.06 -11.82
C LYS A 41 1.39 -4.77 -10.80
N PHE A 42 1.52 -3.68 -10.07
CA PHE A 42 0.59 -3.29 -9.04
C PHE A 42 0.66 -1.79 -8.74
N LEU A 43 -0.36 -1.28 -8.06
CA LEU A 43 -0.41 0.05 -7.47
C LEU A 43 -0.75 -0.10 -5.97
N VAL A 44 -0.01 0.61 -5.12
CA VAL A 44 -0.31 0.72 -3.69
C VAL A 44 -0.82 2.12 -3.42
N ILE A 45 -2.01 2.21 -2.81
CA ILE A 45 -2.60 3.44 -2.31
C ILE A 45 -2.71 3.29 -0.79
N ALA A 46 -2.16 4.22 -0.03
CA ALA A 46 -2.19 4.17 1.42
C ALA A 46 -2.22 5.57 2.05
N SER A 47 -2.72 5.65 3.29
CA SER A 47 -2.63 6.85 4.12
C SER A 47 -1.18 7.10 4.59
N ASP A 48 -0.91 8.32 5.03
CA ASP A 48 0.33 8.75 5.69
C ASP A 48 0.75 7.81 6.83
N GLY A 49 -0.19 7.28 7.62
CA GLY A 49 0.11 6.32 8.67
C GLY A 49 0.91 5.07 8.20
N LEU A 50 0.85 4.69 6.91
CA LEU A 50 1.77 3.69 6.34
C LEU A 50 3.13 4.30 5.99
N TRP A 51 3.13 5.44 5.30
CA TRP A 51 4.31 6.07 4.70
C TRP A 51 5.24 6.70 5.74
N ASP A 52 4.73 7.04 6.92
CA ASP A 52 5.51 7.48 8.07
C ASP A 52 6.36 6.34 8.67
N LEU A 53 5.94 5.09 8.46
CA LEU A 53 6.59 3.90 9.03
C LEU A 53 7.44 3.15 7.99
N LEU A 54 7.07 3.20 6.72
CA LEU A 54 7.71 2.43 5.65
C LEU A 54 8.01 3.30 4.44
N SER A 55 9.23 3.16 3.91
CA SER A 55 9.59 3.82 2.65
C SER A 55 8.86 3.20 1.44
N PRO A 56 8.62 3.98 0.37
CA PRO A 56 8.07 3.46 -0.88
C PRO A 56 8.82 2.24 -1.44
N LEU A 57 10.15 2.22 -1.31
CA LEU A 57 10.98 1.11 -1.78
C LEU A 57 10.75 -0.17 -0.97
N GLN A 58 10.65 -0.07 0.36
CA GLN A 58 10.33 -1.20 1.23
C GLN A 58 8.95 -1.77 0.88
N VAL A 59 7.95 -0.91 0.72
CA VAL A 59 6.58 -1.31 0.35
C VAL A 59 6.56 -2.04 -1.00
N VAL A 60 7.21 -1.48 -2.03
CA VAL A 60 7.29 -2.11 -3.35
C VAL A 60 8.01 -3.47 -3.29
N ARG A 61 9.10 -3.57 -2.52
CA ARG A 61 9.82 -4.83 -2.33
C ARG A 61 8.95 -5.88 -1.67
N MET A 62 8.30 -5.55 -0.55
CA MET A 62 7.43 -6.47 0.18
C MET A 62 6.27 -6.98 -0.68
N VAL A 63 5.58 -6.09 -1.41
CA VAL A 63 4.48 -6.49 -2.29
C VAL A 63 5.00 -7.33 -3.46
N GLY A 64 6.16 -7.01 -4.03
CA GLY A 64 6.77 -7.77 -5.12
C GLY A 64 7.19 -9.19 -4.69
N GLU A 65 7.79 -9.32 -3.50
CA GLU A 65 8.15 -10.62 -2.92
C GLU A 65 6.90 -11.43 -2.58
N HIS A 66 5.89 -10.80 -1.96
CA HIS A 66 4.58 -11.42 -1.67
C HIS A 66 3.89 -11.96 -2.91
N MET A 67 3.88 -11.18 -4.01
CA MET A 67 3.33 -11.59 -5.29
C MET A 67 4.09 -12.78 -5.89
N SER A 68 5.42 -12.75 -5.84
CA SER A 68 6.28 -13.81 -6.37
C SER A 68 6.11 -15.12 -5.60
N GLY A 69 6.03 -15.06 -4.27
CA GLY A 69 5.81 -16.23 -3.42
C GLY A 69 4.42 -16.83 -3.58
N LYS A 70 3.37 -16.00 -3.72
CA LYS A 70 2.03 -16.49 -4.07
C LYS A 70 2.01 -17.21 -5.41
N ALA A 71 2.65 -16.64 -6.43
CA ALA A 71 2.74 -17.25 -7.74
C ALA A 71 3.48 -18.61 -7.67
N ALA A 72 4.48 -18.75 -6.80
CA ALA A 72 5.19 -20.02 -6.59
C ALA A 72 4.32 -21.12 -5.97
N LEU A 73 3.26 -20.78 -5.23
CA LEU A 73 2.33 -21.74 -4.62
C LEU A 73 1.11 -22.08 -5.49
N SER A 74 0.69 -21.17 -6.37
CA SER A 74 -0.52 -21.38 -7.20
C SER A 74 -0.30 -22.50 -8.23
N PRO A 75 -1.21 -23.45 -8.45
CA PRO A 75 -1.00 -24.52 -9.44
C PRO A 75 -0.57 -23.98 -10.81
N LEU A 76 0.48 -24.57 -11.40
CA LEU A 76 0.99 -24.14 -12.70
C LEU A 76 -0.03 -24.48 -13.79
N ARG A 77 -0.54 -23.47 -14.48
CA ARG A 77 -1.38 -23.62 -15.67
C ARG A 77 -0.58 -23.13 -16.88
N LEU A 78 -0.30 -24.04 -17.79
CA LEU A 78 0.40 -23.71 -19.03
C LEU A 78 -0.64 -23.44 -20.13
N PRO A 79 -0.49 -22.33 -20.90
CA PRO A 79 -1.23 -22.15 -22.14
C PRO A 79 -1.04 -23.33 -23.11
N ARG A 80 -1.98 -23.50 -24.04
CA ARG A 80 -1.78 -24.41 -25.18
C ARG A 80 -0.66 -23.81 -26.06
N ASP A 81 0.22 -24.66 -26.58
CA ASP A 81 1.36 -24.29 -27.45
C ASP A 81 2.53 -23.51 -26.79
N VAL A 82 2.87 -23.84 -25.54
CA VAL A 82 4.05 -23.28 -24.86
C VAL A 82 5.35 -23.96 -25.31
N LYS A 83 6.38 -23.16 -25.62
CA LYS A 83 7.74 -23.65 -25.87
C LYS A 83 8.42 -24.07 -24.57
N LEU A 84 9.23 -25.13 -24.63
CA LEU A 84 10.05 -25.62 -23.50
C LEU A 84 10.87 -24.53 -22.81
N ARG A 85 11.42 -23.58 -23.58
CA ARG A 85 12.16 -22.43 -23.05
C ARG A 85 11.30 -21.58 -22.12
N ASP A 86 10.04 -21.38 -22.46
CA ASP A 86 9.14 -20.53 -21.69
C ASP A 86 8.64 -21.28 -20.45
N VAL A 87 8.44 -22.61 -20.54
CA VAL A 87 8.25 -23.47 -19.36
C VAL A 87 9.42 -23.34 -18.39
N PHE A 88 10.66 -23.46 -18.88
CA PHE A 88 11.86 -23.34 -18.04
C PHE A 88 11.90 -21.99 -17.32
N LYS A 89 11.66 -20.89 -18.03
CA LYS A 89 11.61 -19.55 -17.43
C LYS A 89 10.56 -19.46 -16.31
N ILE A 90 9.36 -20.00 -16.54
CA ILE A 90 8.29 -20.01 -15.53
C ILE A 90 8.72 -20.82 -14.30
N LEU A 91 9.28 -22.02 -14.50
CA LEU A 91 9.73 -22.88 -13.40
C LEU A 91 10.90 -22.27 -12.62
N SER A 92 11.86 -21.64 -13.29
CA SER A 92 12.96 -20.93 -12.64
C SER A 92 12.45 -19.78 -11.76
N ALA A 93 11.51 -18.97 -12.24
CA ALA A 93 10.90 -17.90 -11.47
C ALA A 93 10.12 -18.44 -10.26
N ARG A 94 9.37 -19.53 -10.42
CA ARG A 94 8.64 -20.17 -9.32
C ARG A 94 9.57 -20.73 -8.25
N ARG A 95 10.67 -21.37 -8.66
CA ARG A 95 11.68 -21.88 -7.72
C ARG A 95 12.24 -20.76 -6.85
N GLN A 96 12.56 -19.61 -7.44
CA GLN A 96 13.03 -18.43 -6.69
C GLN A 96 11.94 -17.84 -5.77
N GLY A 97 10.67 -17.99 -6.13
CA GLY A 97 9.55 -17.54 -5.30
C GLY A 97 9.25 -18.44 -4.09
N LEU A 98 9.72 -19.70 -4.08
CA LEU A 98 9.50 -20.61 -2.94
C LEU A 98 10.16 -20.12 -1.65
N ASP A 99 11.29 -19.42 -1.75
CA ASP A 99 11.98 -18.83 -0.61
C ASP A 99 11.25 -17.57 -0.08
N LYS A 100 10.24 -17.09 -0.81
CA LYS A 100 9.49 -15.84 -0.55
C LYS A 100 8.03 -16.10 -0.25
N VAL A 101 7.68 -17.32 0.17
CA VAL A 101 6.30 -17.68 0.47
C VAL A 101 5.75 -16.77 1.56
N PRO A 102 4.69 -15.99 1.26
CA PRO A 102 4.18 -15.06 2.24
C PRO A 102 3.40 -15.80 3.33
N ILE A 103 3.63 -15.40 4.57
CA ILE A 103 2.84 -15.81 5.73
C ILE A 103 1.40 -15.31 5.58
N ASP A 104 1.24 -14.09 5.08
CA ASP A 104 -0.05 -13.45 4.92
C ASP A 104 -0.74 -13.76 3.61
N ARG A 105 -2.02 -14.11 3.70
CA ARG A 105 -2.86 -14.26 2.49
C ARG A 105 -3.12 -12.94 1.78
N ASN A 106 -3.18 -11.82 2.49
CA ASN A 106 -3.45 -10.49 1.93
C ASN A 106 -2.19 -9.62 2.01
N ALA A 107 -1.78 -9.01 0.89
CA ALA A 107 -0.62 -8.13 0.85
C ALA A 107 -0.82 -6.83 1.65
N ALA A 108 -2.04 -6.29 1.71
CA ALA A 108 -2.33 -5.14 2.55
C ALA A 108 -2.11 -5.48 4.03
N THR A 109 -2.60 -6.64 4.48
CA THR A 109 -2.34 -7.14 5.85
C THR A 109 -0.85 -7.38 6.08
N HIS A 110 -0.14 -7.90 5.08
CA HIS A 110 1.31 -8.06 5.14
C HIS A 110 2.02 -6.71 5.37
N LEU A 111 1.63 -5.67 4.62
CA LEU A 111 2.19 -4.33 4.77
C LEU A 111 1.89 -3.72 6.14
N ILE A 112 0.64 -3.81 6.62
CA ILE A 112 0.24 -3.28 7.94
C ILE A 112 1.02 -4.01 9.05
N ARG A 113 1.18 -5.33 8.96
CA ARG A 113 1.97 -6.10 9.93
C ARG A 113 3.43 -5.64 9.96
N ASN A 114 4.03 -5.44 8.79
CA ASN A 114 5.40 -4.96 8.68
C ASN A 114 5.55 -3.49 9.09
N ALA A 115 4.51 -2.66 8.93
CA ALA A 115 4.55 -1.28 9.42
C ALA A 115 4.59 -1.24 10.96
N LEU A 116 3.79 -2.08 11.62
CA LEU A 116 3.73 -2.12 13.09
C LEU A 116 4.93 -2.85 13.71
N GLY A 117 5.39 -3.93 13.09
CA GLY A 117 6.39 -4.84 13.66
C GLY A 117 7.71 -4.93 12.90
N GLY A 118 7.89 -4.17 11.82
CA GLY A 118 9.06 -4.31 10.95
C GLY A 118 10.35 -3.91 11.67
N THR A 119 11.38 -4.72 11.46
CA THR A 119 12.76 -4.46 11.84
C THR A 119 13.59 -4.04 10.61
N GLU A 120 14.77 -3.47 10.83
CA GLU A 120 15.68 -3.06 9.74
C GLU A 120 16.12 -4.23 8.84
N TYR A 121 16.08 -5.45 9.38
CA TYR A 121 16.45 -6.69 8.67
C TYR A 121 15.30 -7.30 7.86
N GLY A 122 14.12 -6.68 7.88
CA GLY A 122 12.94 -7.17 7.15
C GLY A 122 12.19 -8.30 7.86
N GLU A 123 12.51 -8.58 9.12
CA GLU A 123 11.76 -9.49 9.98
C GLU A 123 10.68 -8.73 10.75
N VAL A 124 9.57 -9.41 11.08
CA VAL A 124 8.49 -8.85 11.89
C VAL A 124 8.64 -9.31 13.32
N GLU A 125 8.80 -8.35 14.24
CA GLU A 125 8.74 -8.60 15.67
C GLU A 125 7.29 -8.66 16.15
N HIS A 126 6.78 -9.87 16.34
CA HIS A 126 5.40 -10.09 16.78
C HIS A 126 5.06 -9.48 18.14
N ALA A 127 6.05 -9.34 19.04
CA ALA A 127 5.87 -8.69 20.34
C ALA A 127 5.45 -7.21 20.17
N LYS A 128 6.15 -6.48 19.30
CA LYS A 128 5.85 -5.08 18.99
C LYS A 128 4.47 -4.92 18.36
N VAL A 129 4.11 -5.80 17.42
CA VAL A 129 2.76 -5.81 16.81
C VAL A 129 1.70 -6.03 17.89
N SER A 130 1.88 -7.01 18.76
CA SER A 130 0.95 -7.32 19.85
C SER A 130 0.77 -6.13 20.80
N GLN A 131 1.88 -5.50 21.19
CA GLN A 131 1.87 -4.33 22.05
C GLN A 131 1.09 -3.17 21.41
N LEU A 132 1.38 -2.82 20.16
CA LEU A 132 0.73 -1.72 19.44
C LEU A 132 -0.77 -1.96 19.18
N LEU A 133 -1.16 -3.22 18.98
CA LEU A 133 -2.58 -3.59 18.80
C LEU A 133 -3.36 -3.64 20.11
N SER A 134 -2.67 -3.81 21.25
CA SER A 134 -3.29 -3.88 22.58
C SER A 134 -3.40 -2.52 23.28
N LEU A 135 -2.89 -1.44 22.66
CA LEU A 135 -2.96 -0.09 23.22
C LEU A 135 -4.42 0.37 23.36
N PRO A 136 -4.79 1.00 24.49
CA PRO A 136 -6.12 1.56 24.68
C PRO A 136 -6.35 2.81 23.81
N GLN A 137 -7.62 3.11 23.51
CA GLN A 137 -8.01 4.13 22.53
C GLN A 137 -7.59 5.55 22.90
N ASP A 138 -7.44 5.83 24.18
CA ASP A 138 -6.99 7.11 24.75
C ASP A 138 -5.53 7.42 24.44
N VAL A 139 -4.67 6.40 24.27
CA VAL A 139 -3.23 6.59 24.01
C VAL A 139 -2.80 6.16 22.62
N VAL A 140 -3.59 5.39 21.88
CA VAL A 140 -3.16 4.78 20.60
C VAL A 140 -2.68 5.82 19.57
N ARG A 141 -3.31 7.01 19.53
CA ARG A 141 -2.94 8.11 18.61
C ARG A 141 -1.58 8.75 18.93
N LEU A 142 -1.00 8.47 20.09
CA LEU A 142 0.38 8.88 20.43
C LEU A 142 1.43 7.96 19.80
N PHE A 143 1.05 6.73 19.45
CA PHE A 143 1.98 5.71 18.97
C PHE A 143 1.80 5.40 17.47
N ARG A 144 0.61 5.59 16.92
CA ARG A 144 0.34 5.41 15.48
C ARG A 144 -0.88 6.21 15.02
N ASP A 145 -0.90 6.53 13.73
CA ASP A 145 -2.10 7.04 13.08
C ASP A 145 -2.94 5.89 12.47
N ASP A 146 -4.06 6.26 11.87
CA ASP A 146 -4.94 5.37 11.12
C ASP A 146 -4.25 4.89 9.83
N ILE A 147 -4.01 3.58 9.74
CA ILE A 147 -3.34 2.95 8.60
C ILE A 147 -4.38 2.32 7.68
N THR A 148 -4.51 2.87 6.47
CA THR A 148 -5.35 2.30 5.41
C THR A 148 -4.47 1.94 4.21
N VAL A 149 -4.61 0.73 3.67
CA VAL A 149 -3.81 0.24 2.55
C VAL A 149 -4.68 -0.49 1.54
N THR A 150 -4.56 -0.10 0.27
CA THR A 150 -5.18 -0.77 -0.88
C THR A 150 -4.08 -1.19 -1.86
N VAL A 151 -4.00 -2.49 -2.17
CA VAL A 151 -3.07 -3.04 -3.17
C VAL A 151 -3.88 -3.51 -4.37
N ILE A 152 -3.66 -2.87 -5.52
CA ILE A 152 -4.34 -3.16 -6.79
C ILE A 152 -3.35 -3.92 -7.67
N TYR A 153 -3.69 -5.14 -8.06
CA TYR A 153 -2.88 -5.93 -8.99
C TYR A 153 -3.37 -5.74 -10.42
N PHE A 154 -2.43 -5.60 -11.34
CA PHE A 154 -2.75 -5.46 -12.76
C PHE A 154 -2.56 -6.79 -13.49
N ASP A 155 -3.49 -7.08 -14.40
CA ASP A 155 -3.34 -8.19 -15.33
C ASP A 155 -2.39 -7.78 -16.46
N SER A 156 -1.17 -8.31 -16.41
CA SER A 156 -0.14 -8.00 -17.40
C SER A 156 -0.48 -8.54 -18.79
N ASP A 157 -1.19 -9.67 -18.87
CA ASP A 157 -1.58 -10.29 -20.14
C ASP A 157 -2.73 -9.50 -20.78
N PHE A 158 -3.63 -8.95 -19.97
CA PHE A 158 -4.64 -8.03 -20.47
C PHE A 158 -3.99 -6.75 -21.03
N ILE A 159 -3.01 -6.17 -20.30
CA ILE A 159 -2.36 -4.92 -20.72
C ILE A 159 -1.53 -5.11 -22.00
N THR A 160 -0.89 -6.26 -22.22
CA THR A 160 -0.12 -6.52 -23.46
C THR A 160 -1.01 -6.58 -24.70
N HIS A 161 -2.22 -7.13 -24.58
CA HIS A 161 -3.12 -7.37 -25.70
C HIS A 161 -4.21 -6.29 -25.85
N CYS A 162 -4.21 -5.28 -24.99
CA CYS A 162 -5.21 -4.21 -25.04
C CYS A 162 -5.04 -3.41 -26.35
N PRO A 163 -6.02 -3.43 -27.27
CA PRO A 163 -5.95 -2.67 -28.51
C PRO A 163 -6.03 -1.18 -28.20
N MET A 164 -5.26 -0.37 -28.95
CA MET A 164 -5.33 1.09 -28.89
C MET A 164 -6.64 1.62 -29.46
#